data_AF-A0A6I3C6Q6-F1
#
_entry.id   AF-A0A6I3C6Q6-F1
#
_cell.length_a   1.000
_cell.length_b   1.000
_cell.length_c   1.000
_cell.angle_alpha   90.00
_cell.angle_beta   90.00
_cell.angle_gamma   90.00
#
_symmetry.space_group_name_H-M   'P 1'
#
loop_
_entity.id
_entity.type
_entity.pdbx_description
1 polymer ?
#
loop_
_entity_poly.entity_id
_entity_poly.type
_entity_poly.pdbx_seq_one_letter_code
_entity_poly.pdbx_strand_id
1 'polypeptide(L)'
;MQLRSRLGFLPSRSLCSQWADALNIVIAHPAAVACALVDAAVLIPVKDFRQAKARLANVLAPHDRLRLARWTADRVVAAASPLPVFIACDDRDVANWAEAHGATVLWSPGRGLNAAVHDGIATLAAGGIEHVIVAHSDLPTPAPLANIVLSGGIVLVPDLRDDGTNVIAIPSRVGFQPSYGSQSFRRHLAQAVSLGRPVRVHRDIRLALDIDTPPDLAHPLVAKVLPEWLQMNPVNQA
;
A
#
# COMPACT_ATOMS: atom_id res chain seq x y z
N MET A 1 45.99 -37.74 -24.40
CA MET A 1 46.18 -36.41 -25.00
C MET A 1 44.89 -36.04 -25.73
N GLN A 2 44.17 -35.01 -25.24
CA GLN A 2 42.95 -34.35 -25.79
C GLN A 2 41.67 -35.23 -25.89
N LEU A 3 40.54 -35.02 -25.17
CA LEU A 3 39.73 -33.85 -24.78
C LEU A 3 39.19 -33.02 -25.97
N ARG A 4 37.94 -33.29 -26.38
CA ARG A 4 37.00 -32.37 -27.06
C ARG A 4 35.56 -32.78 -26.66
N SER A 5 34.95 -32.14 -25.66
CA SER A 5 34.19 -30.86 -25.70
C SER A 5 32.78 -31.00 -26.30
N ARG A 6 31.80 -31.30 -25.43
CA ARG A 6 30.37 -31.03 -25.65
C ARG A 6 30.12 -29.56 -25.31
N LEU A 7 29.69 -28.76 -26.28
CA LEU A 7 29.11 -27.44 -26.06
C LEU A 7 27.59 -27.56 -26.26
N GLY A 8 26.89 -27.73 -25.14
CA GLY A 8 25.45 -27.55 -25.07
C GLY A 8 25.14 -26.06 -24.94
N PHE A 9 24.31 -25.58 -25.86
CA PHE A 9 23.77 -24.23 -25.91
C PHE A 9 22.80 -24.04 -24.72
N LEU A 10 23.10 -23.14 -23.79
CA LEU A 10 22.19 -22.71 -22.73
C LEU A 10 21.54 -21.37 -23.13
N PRO A 11 20.21 -21.21 -23.02
CA PRO A 11 19.57 -19.93 -23.27
C PRO A 11 19.85 -18.94 -22.15
N SER A 12 19.95 -17.66 -22.51
CA SER A 12 20.22 -16.53 -21.63
C SER A 12 19.16 -16.40 -20.52
N ARG A 13 19.62 -16.39 -19.27
CA ARG A 13 18.79 -16.03 -18.12
C ARG A 13 18.54 -14.52 -18.13
N SER A 14 17.29 -14.14 -17.91
CA SER A 14 16.88 -12.74 -17.76
C SER A 14 17.49 -12.10 -16.51
N LEU A 15 17.75 -10.80 -16.60
CA LEU A 15 18.29 -9.90 -15.57
C LEU A 15 17.52 -9.89 -14.23
N CYS A 16 16.36 -10.55 -14.17
CA CYS A 16 15.49 -10.61 -12.99
C CYS A 16 15.99 -11.60 -11.91
N SER A 17 16.96 -12.47 -12.23
CA SER A 17 17.41 -13.57 -11.36
C SER A 17 18.68 -13.29 -10.55
N GLN A 18 19.28 -12.10 -10.66
CA GLN A 18 20.59 -11.78 -10.05
C GLN A 18 20.53 -11.06 -8.68
N TRP A 19 19.33 -10.81 -8.12
CA TRP A 19 19.17 -10.00 -6.91
C TRP A 19 18.75 -10.81 -5.67
N ALA A 20 18.38 -12.09 -5.84
CA ALA A 20 17.86 -12.93 -4.77
C ALA A 20 18.93 -13.59 -3.90
N ASP A 21 20.18 -13.66 -4.36
CA ASP A 21 21.22 -14.49 -3.70
C ASP A 21 22.10 -13.74 -2.68
N ALA A 22 21.79 -12.48 -2.36
CA ALA A 22 22.64 -11.65 -1.46
C ALA A 22 21.95 -11.18 -0.17
N LEU A 23 20.71 -11.59 0.10
CA LEU A 23 19.98 -11.20 1.30
C LEU A 23 19.44 -12.45 1.96
N ASN A 24 19.61 -12.55 3.28
CA ASN A 24 19.14 -13.64 4.12
C ASN A 24 17.59 -13.61 4.23
N ILE A 25 16.91 -13.73 3.08
CA ILE A 25 15.45 -13.73 2.94
C ILE A 25 14.96 -15.08 3.47
N VAL A 26 14.49 -15.09 4.71
CA VAL A 26 13.76 -16.23 5.24
C VAL A 26 12.38 -16.24 4.57
N ILE A 27 12.20 -17.12 3.58
CA ILE A 27 10.86 -17.52 3.11
C ILE A 27 10.26 -18.41 4.21
N ALA A 28 9.65 -17.79 5.21
CA ALA A 28 9.01 -18.52 6.30
C ALA A 28 7.76 -19.26 5.79
N HIS A 29 7.73 -20.58 5.95
CA HIS A 29 6.51 -21.39 5.83
C HIS A 29 5.61 -21.16 7.06
N PRO A 30 4.28 -21.23 6.93
CA PRO A 30 3.37 -20.99 8.04
C PRO A 30 3.41 -22.14 9.03
N ALA A 31 4.15 -21.98 10.12
CA ALA A 31 3.88 -22.71 11.36
C ALA A 31 2.86 -21.89 12.16
N ALA A 32 1.72 -22.50 12.45
CA ALA A 32 0.63 -21.91 13.23
C ALA A 32 1.11 -21.57 14.64
N VAL A 33 1.48 -20.31 14.86
CA VAL A 33 1.57 -19.72 16.20
C VAL A 33 0.21 -19.12 16.47
N ALA A 34 -0.42 -19.54 17.58
CA ALA A 34 -1.65 -18.93 18.07
C ALA A 34 -1.43 -17.42 18.21
N CYS A 35 -2.04 -16.65 17.31
CA CYS A 35 -1.88 -15.22 17.23
C CYS A 35 -2.60 -14.60 18.42
N ALA A 36 -1.87 -14.19 19.46
CA ALA A 36 -2.36 -13.10 20.30
C ALA A 36 -2.75 -11.96 19.35
N LEU A 37 -3.97 -11.43 19.48
CA LEU A 37 -4.42 -10.29 18.70
C LEU A 37 -3.40 -9.15 18.92
N VAL A 38 -2.55 -8.91 17.93
CA VAL A 38 -1.61 -7.81 17.95
C VAL A 38 -2.43 -6.53 17.98
N ASP A 39 -2.18 -5.65 18.95
CA ASP A 39 -2.87 -4.36 19.01
C ASP A 39 -2.40 -3.50 17.83
N ALA A 40 -3.29 -3.34 16.85
CA ALA A 40 -2.98 -2.75 15.56
C ALA A 40 -3.99 -1.67 15.18
N ALA A 41 -3.50 -0.61 14.55
CA ALA A 41 -4.33 0.45 13.98
C ALA A 41 -4.00 0.65 12.50
N VAL A 42 -4.97 1.15 11.73
CA VAL A 42 -4.78 1.52 10.33
C VAL A 42 -4.63 3.03 10.23
N LEU A 43 -3.52 3.47 9.64
CA LEU A 43 -3.24 4.86 9.27
C LEU A 43 -3.43 5.02 7.76
N ILE A 44 -4.34 5.89 7.35
CA ILE A 44 -4.62 6.17 5.93
C ILE A 44 -4.29 7.64 5.67
N PRO A 45 -3.20 7.94 4.95
CA PRO A 45 -2.96 9.29 4.47
C PRO A 45 -3.94 9.63 3.35
N VAL A 46 -4.72 10.70 3.52
CA VAL A 46 -5.72 11.15 2.54
C VAL A 46 -5.49 12.63 2.27
N LYS A 47 -5.19 12.96 1.01
CA LYS A 47 -5.10 14.36 0.55
C LYS A 47 -6.46 14.89 0.11
N ASP A 48 -6.55 16.20 -0.10
CA ASP A 48 -7.70 16.85 -0.75
C ASP A 48 -8.20 16.06 -1.98
N PHE A 49 -9.44 15.58 -1.92
CA PHE A 49 -10.07 14.82 -2.99
C PHE A 49 -10.17 15.60 -4.31
N ARG A 50 -10.23 16.94 -4.27
CA ARG A 50 -10.25 17.81 -5.46
C ARG A 50 -8.92 17.79 -6.22
N GLN A 51 -7.83 17.52 -5.50
CA GLN A 51 -6.46 17.43 -6.03
C GLN A 51 -6.03 15.98 -6.27
N ALA A 52 -6.92 15.02 -6.04
CA ALA A 52 -6.66 13.62 -6.25
C ALA A 52 -6.71 13.23 -7.73
N LYS A 53 -6.06 12.10 -8.03
CA LYS A 53 -6.13 11.45 -9.35
C LYS A 53 -5.78 12.38 -10.53
N ALA A 54 -4.80 13.26 -10.31
CA ALA A 54 -4.36 14.25 -11.30
C ALA A 54 -4.00 13.63 -12.66
N ARG A 55 -3.42 12.43 -12.65
CA ARG A 55 -3.04 11.66 -13.86
C ARG A 55 -4.22 11.11 -14.67
N LEU A 56 -5.45 11.20 -14.15
CA LEU A 56 -6.69 10.85 -14.87
C LEU A 56 -7.37 12.07 -15.53
N ALA A 57 -6.76 13.27 -15.49
CA ALA A 57 -7.37 14.50 -16.01
C ALA A 57 -7.75 14.45 -17.49
N ASN A 58 -7.08 13.62 -18.28
CA ASN A 58 -7.34 13.46 -19.72
C ASN A 58 -8.53 12.55 -20.02
N VAL A 59 -9.02 11.78 -19.04
CA VAL A 59 -10.10 10.80 -19.23
C VAL A 59 -11.28 11.00 -18.28
N LEU A 60 -11.10 11.75 -17.19
CA LEU A 60 -12.14 12.03 -16.20
C LEU A 60 -12.23 13.52 -15.88
N ALA A 61 -13.47 14.03 -15.82
CA ALA A 61 -13.75 15.37 -15.35
C ALA A 61 -13.34 15.56 -13.87
N PRO A 62 -13.06 16.80 -13.42
CA PRO A 62 -12.67 17.06 -12.03
C PRO A 62 -13.62 16.47 -10.98
N HIS A 63 -14.93 16.56 -11.21
CA HIS A 63 -15.95 16.00 -10.33
C HIS A 63 -15.87 14.46 -10.21
N ASP A 64 -15.64 13.76 -11.31
CA ASP A 64 -15.54 12.29 -11.31
C ASP A 64 -14.25 11.80 -10.68
N ARG A 65 -13.15 12.56 -10.81
CA ARG A 65 -11.89 12.27 -10.09
C ARG A 65 -12.05 12.39 -8.58
N LEU A 66 -12.75 13.43 -8.12
CA LEU A 66 -13.09 13.61 -6.70
C LEU A 66 -13.92 12.42 -6.20
N ARG A 67 -14.98 12.07 -6.93
CA ARG A 67 -15.86 10.94 -6.58
C ARG A 67 -15.11 9.62 -6.57
N LEU A 68 -14.19 9.41 -7.51
CA LEU A 68 -13.36 8.21 -7.56
C LEU A 68 -12.43 8.14 -6.35
N ALA A 69 -11.76 9.24 -6.02
CA ALA A 69 -10.85 9.30 -4.88
C ALA A 69 -11.57 9.04 -3.54
N ARG A 70 -12.78 9.60 -3.37
CA ARG A 70 -13.62 9.30 -2.21
C ARG A 70 -14.07 7.84 -2.21
N TRP A 71 -14.53 7.32 -3.34
CA TRP A 71 -14.99 5.94 -3.48
C TRP A 71 -13.90 4.92 -3.13
N THR A 72 -12.65 5.12 -3.58
CA THR A 72 -11.55 4.23 -3.18
C THR A 72 -11.22 4.37 -1.70
N ALA A 73 -11.24 5.59 -1.16
CA ALA A 73 -10.95 5.83 0.25
C ALA A 73 -11.99 5.16 1.17
N ASP A 74 -13.28 5.24 0.82
CA ASP A 74 -14.37 4.55 1.51
C ASP A 74 -14.08 3.04 1.63
N ARG A 75 -13.54 2.44 0.56
CA ARG A 75 -13.22 1.00 0.53
C ARG A 75 -12.02 0.62 1.37
N VAL A 76 -11.00 1.48 1.44
CA VAL A 76 -9.83 1.26 2.30
C VAL A 76 -10.24 1.37 3.77
N VAL A 77 -11.07 2.36 4.12
CA VAL A 77 -11.66 2.47 5.47
C VAL A 77 -12.49 1.24 5.81
N ALA A 78 -13.33 0.77 4.89
CA ALA A 78 -14.11 -0.46 5.11
C ALA A 78 -13.22 -1.70 5.32
N ALA A 79 -12.12 -1.83 4.57
CA ALA A 79 -11.17 -2.93 4.69
C ALA A 79 -10.31 -2.87 5.96
N ALA A 80 -10.28 -1.73 6.66
CA ALA A 80 -9.59 -1.59 7.94
C ALA A 80 -10.33 -2.29 9.09
N SER A 81 -11.65 -2.51 8.97
CA SER A 81 -12.45 -3.18 10.01
C SER A 81 -11.88 -4.56 10.36
N PRO A 82 -11.81 -4.93 11.66
CA PRO A 82 -12.36 -4.22 12.81
C PRO A 82 -11.38 -3.26 13.50
N LEU A 83 -10.23 -2.95 12.89
CA LEU A 83 -9.18 -2.15 13.53
C LEU A 83 -9.59 -0.66 13.64
N PRO A 84 -9.10 0.05 14.67
CA PRO A 84 -9.26 1.50 14.74
C PRO A 84 -8.58 2.18 13.55
N VAL A 85 -9.25 3.19 12.99
CA VAL A 85 -8.82 3.89 11.78
C VAL A 85 -8.43 5.32 12.12
N PHE A 86 -7.28 5.73 11.61
CA PHE A 86 -6.73 7.07 11.72
C PHE A 86 -6.50 7.65 10.33
N ILE A 87 -7.01 8.84 10.08
CA ILE A 87 -6.86 9.53 8.79
C ILE A 87 -5.90 10.71 8.97
N ALA A 88 -4.74 10.64 8.33
CA ALA A 88 -3.83 11.78 8.25
C ALA A 88 -4.21 12.65 7.05
N CYS A 89 -4.64 13.89 7.31
CA CYS A 89 -5.11 14.79 6.25
C CYS A 89 -4.83 16.27 6.56
N ASP A 90 -4.95 17.10 5.52
CA ASP A 90 -4.76 18.56 5.56
C ASP A 90 -5.93 19.34 4.95
N ASP A 91 -7.05 18.66 4.70
CA ASP A 91 -8.26 19.25 4.11
C ASP A 91 -9.49 19.02 4.99
N ARG A 92 -10.32 20.06 5.14
CA ARG A 92 -11.50 20.02 6.02
C ARG A 92 -12.59 19.10 5.51
N ASP A 93 -12.77 18.97 4.20
CA ASP A 93 -13.77 18.07 3.64
C ASP A 93 -13.35 16.62 3.86
N VAL A 94 -12.05 16.33 3.77
CA VAL A 94 -11.47 15.03 4.14
C VAL A 94 -11.63 14.74 5.65
N ALA A 95 -11.38 15.72 6.52
CA ALA A 95 -11.56 15.54 7.96
C ALA A 95 -13.03 15.24 8.33
N ASN A 96 -13.97 16.02 7.80
CA ASN A 96 -15.41 15.78 8.00
C ASN A 96 -15.83 14.40 7.46
N TRP A 97 -15.30 14.00 6.29
CA TRP A 97 -15.53 12.69 5.71
C TRP A 97 -15.01 11.56 6.60
N ALA A 98 -13.81 11.72 7.18
CA ALA A 98 -13.20 10.73 8.06
C ALA A 98 -14.01 10.53 9.35
N GLU A 99 -14.42 11.63 9.99
CA GLU A 99 -15.25 11.59 11.20
C GLU A 99 -16.61 10.93 10.94
N ALA A 100 -17.22 11.20 9.78
CA ALA A 100 -18.47 10.54 9.37
C ALA A 100 -18.32 9.02 9.18
N HIS A 101 -17.10 8.53 8.97
CA HIS A 101 -16.77 7.08 8.94
C HIS A 101 -16.35 6.53 10.31
N GLY A 102 -16.39 7.33 11.37
CA GLY A 102 -15.95 6.93 12.71
C GLY A 102 -14.42 6.83 12.86
N ALA A 103 -13.66 7.38 11.92
CA ALA A 103 -12.21 7.42 12.00
C ALA A 103 -11.73 8.62 12.83
N THR A 104 -10.55 8.48 13.44
CA THR A 104 -9.88 9.58 14.16
C THR A 104 -9.05 10.41 13.19
N VAL A 105 -9.25 11.72 13.18
CA VAL A 105 -8.48 12.63 12.32
C VAL A 105 -7.14 12.99 12.96
N LEU A 106 -6.06 12.80 12.21
CA LEU A 106 -4.73 13.31 12.50
C LEU A 106 -4.45 14.50 11.56
N TRP A 107 -4.65 15.71 12.08
CA TRP A 107 -4.53 16.93 11.29
C TRP A 107 -3.06 17.29 11.04
N SER A 108 -2.63 17.25 9.78
CA SER A 108 -1.21 17.38 9.37
C SER A 108 -1.01 18.37 8.21
N PRO A 109 -1.36 19.66 8.38
CA PRO A 109 -1.38 20.64 7.29
C PRO A 109 0.01 20.90 6.71
N GLY A 110 0.14 20.80 5.38
CA GLY A 110 1.35 21.19 4.64
C GLY A 110 2.59 20.33 4.89
N ARG A 111 2.45 19.19 5.56
CA ARG A 111 3.56 18.27 5.89
C ARG A 111 3.99 17.41 4.70
N GLY A 112 3.08 17.16 3.76
CA GLY A 112 3.27 16.18 2.69
C GLY A 112 3.19 14.74 3.20
N LEU A 113 3.12 13.78 2.27
CA LEU A 113 2.81 12.37 2.56
C LEU A 113 3.76 11.74 3.59
N ASN A 114 5.08 11.82 3.37
CA ASN A 114 6.05 11.13 4.23
C ASN A 114 6.05 11.64 5.68
N ALA A 115 5.99 12.96 5.87
CA ALA A 115 5.95 13.55 7.20
C ALA A 115 4.60 13.29 7.89
N ALA A 116 3.48 13.36 7.16
CA ALA A 116 2.16 13.03 7.72
C ALA A 116 2.08 11.56 8.19
N VAL A 117 2.65 10.62 7.43
CA VAL A 117 2.74 9.21 7.84
C VAL A 117 3.67 9.04 9.04
N HIS A 118 4.83 9.71 9.05
CA HIS A 118 5.78 9.65 10.16
C HIS A 118 5.14 10.14 11.47
N ASP A 119 4.52 11.32 11.43
CA ASP A 119 3.85 11.92 12.59
C ASP A 119 2.67 11.05 13.07
N GLY A 120 1.95 10.43 12.12
CA GLY A 120 0.86 9.49 12.43
C GLY A 120 1.36 8.23 13.14
N ILE A 121 2.44 7.60 12.65
CA ILE A 121 3.07 6.44 13.32
C ILE A 121 3.52 6.82 14.73
N ALA A 122 4.16 7.99 14.90
CA ALA A 122 4.64 8.47 16.19
C ALA A 122 3.48 8.72 17.17
N THR A 123 2.38 9.31 16.69
CA THR A 123 1.16 9.56 17.48
C THR A 123 0.54 8.24 17.97
N LEU A 124 0.42 7.26 17.07
CA LEU A 124 -0.12 5.93 17.39
C LEU A 124 0.78 5.18 18.39
N ALA A 125 2.10 5.24 18.19
CA ALA A 125 3.06 4.68 19.12
C ALA A 125 2.93 5.32 20.51
N ALA A 126 2.81 6.64 20.60
CA ALA A 126 2.61 7.35 21.86
C ALA A 126 1.28 6.97 22.55
N GLY A 127 0.24 6.68 21.75
CA GLY A 127 -1.05 6.17 22.21
C GLY A 127 -1.07 4.69 22.64
N GLY A 128 0.07 3.98 22.55
CA GLY A 128 0.20 2.59 23.02
C GLY A 128 0.05 1.53 21.93
N ILE A 129 -0.39 1.89 20.73
CA ILE A 129 -0.59 0.95 19.61
C ILE A 129 0.72 0.22 19.29
N GLU A 130 0.69 -1.11 19.23
CA GLU A 130 1.89 -1.93 18.99
C GLU A 130 2.26 -2.02 17.51
N HIS A 131 1.26 -2.07 16.62
CA HIS A 131 1.45 -2.17 15.18
C HIS A 131 0.65 -1.12 14.41
N VAL A 132 1.28 -0.55 13.38
CA VAL A 132 0.61 0.38 12.46
C VAL A 132 0.60 -0.22 11.06
N ILE A 133 -0.58 -0.26 10.46
CA ILE A 133 -0.76 -0.53 9.04
C ILE A 133 -0.95 0.81 8.34
N VAL A 134 0.00 1.21 7.51
CA VAL A 134 -0.18 2.36 6.62
C VAL A 134 -0.73 1.85 5.29
N ALA A 135 -1.93 2.29 4.90
CA ALA A 135 -2.58 1.89 3.66
C ALA A 135 -2.93 3.13 2.83
N HIS A 136 -2.55 3.15 1.55
CA HIS A 136 -2.96 4.22 0.64
C HIS A 136 -4.46 4.19 0.36
N SER A 137 -5.05 5.36 0.11
CA SER A 137 -6.50 5.56 0.04
C SER A 137 -7.11 5.25 -1.34
N ASP A 138 -6.38 4.62 -2.23
CA ASP A 138 -6.73 4.44 -3.64
C ASP A 138 -6.81 2.98 -4.11
N LEU A 139 -6.90 2.07 -3.15
CA LEU A 139 -7.12 0.65 -3.43
C LEU A 139 -8.61 0.44 -3.77
N PRO A 140 -8.93 -0.09 -4.97
CA PRO A 140 -10.31 -0.26 -5.40
C PRO A 140 -10.92 -1.56 -4.88
N THR A 141 -10.13 -2.54 -4.46
CA THR A 141 -10.64 -3.83 -3.99
C THR A 141 -9.93 -4.37 -2.74
N PRO A 142 -9.48 -3.55 -1.78
CA PRO A 142 -8.59 -4.00 -0.72
C PRO A 142 -9.14 -5.23 0.02
N ALA A 143 -8.28 -6.22 0.23
CA ALA A 143 -8.55 -7.32 1.16
C ALA A 143 -8.51 -6.79 2.61
N PRO A 144 -9.09 -7.51 3.60
CA PRO A 144 -9.06 -7.07 4.99
C PRO A 144 -7.64 -6.80 5.48
N LEU A 145 -7.39 -5.58 5.95
CA LEU A 145 -6.04 -5.11 6.32
C LEU A 145 -5.53 -5.79 7.59
N ALA A 146 -6.41 -6.24 8.49
CA ALA A 146 -6.01 -6.97 9.69
C ALA A 146 -5.21 -8.25 9.38
N ASN A 147 -5.40 -8.85 8.19
CA ASN A 147 -4.77 -10.11 7.81
C ASN A 147 -3.28 -9.99 7.44
N ILE A 148 -2.78 -8.77 7.22
CA ILE A 148 -1.38 -8.58 6.79
C ILE A 148 -0.42 -8.42 7.96
N VAL A 149 -0.91 -8.29 9.19
CA VAL A 149 -0.05 -8.06 10.36
C VAL A 149 0.80 -9.30 10.64
N LEU A 150 2.11 -9.09 10.76
CA LEU A 150 3.06 -10.09 11.24
C LEU A 150 3.55 -9.63 12.62
N SER A 151 3.23 -10.39 13.67
CA SER A 151 3.64 -10.06 15.04
C SER A 151 5.16 -9.80 15.12
N GLY A 152 5.53 -8.59 15.56
CA GLY A 152 6.92 -8.14 15.69
C GLY A 152 7.69 -7.99 14.36
N GLY A 153 7.03 -8.19 13.22
CA GLY A 153 7.62 -8.17 11.89
C GLY A 153 7.11 -7.03 11.01
N ILE A 154 7.77 -6.83 9.88
CA ILE A 154 7.43 -5.83 8.88
C ILE A 154 6.83 -6.53 7.67
N VAL A 155 5.68 -6.05 7.20
CA VAL A 155 5.05 -6.55 5.97
C VAL A 155 4.95 -5.42 4.96
N LEU A 156 5.43 -5.66 3.74
CA LEU A 156 5.40 -4.73 2.62
C LEU A 156 4.50 -5.28 1.53
N VAL A 157 3.56 -4.48 1.05
CA VAL A 157 2.75 -4.75 -0.13
C VAL A 157 3.15 -3.76 -1.22
N PRO A 158 3.91 -4.19 -2.25
CA PRO A 158 4.24 -3.34 -3.38
C PRO A 158 3.02 -3.09 -4.27
N ASP A 159 3.11 -2.07 -5.11
CA ASP A 159 2.21 -1.92 -6.26
C ASP A 159 2.43 -3.04 -7.30
N LEU A 160 1.61 -3.07 -8.34
CA LEU A 160 1.72 -4.05 -9.43
C LEU A 160 3.04 -4.02 -10.20
N ARG A 161 3.79 -2.92 -10.13
CA ARG A 161 5.00 -2.67 -10.93
C ARG A 161 6.28 -2.85 -10.11
N ASP A 162 6.17 -3.19 -8.83
CA ASP A 162 7.27 -3.22 -7.88
C ASP A 162 8.04 -1.89 -7.75
N ASP A 163 7.34 -0.77 -7.98
CA ASP A 163 7.92 0.58 -7.83
C ASP A 163 7.48 1.22 -6.51
N GLY A 164 6.17 1.38 -6.34
CA GLY A 164 5.53 1.95 -5.16
C GLY A 164 5.24 0.93 -4.05
N THR A 165 4.89 1.44 -2.87
CA THR A 165 4.38 0.62 -1.75
C THR A 165 2.97 1.07 -1.44
N ASN A 166 2.00 0.18 -1.60
CA ASN A 166 0.59 0.50 -1.39
C ASN A 166 0.20 0.31 0.08
N VAL A 167 0.75 -0.71 0.72
CA VAL A 167 0.50 -0.99 2.13
C VAL A 167 1.79 -1.41 2.83
N ILE A 168 1.98 -0.96 4.07
CA ILE A 168 3.01 -1.48 4.96
C ILE A 168 2.45 -1.70 6.36
N ALA A 169 2.78 -2.82 6.99
CA ALA A 169 2.50 -3.08 8.41
C ALA A 169 3.82 -3.17 9.18
N ILE A 170 3.95 -2.41 10.26
CA ILE A 170 5.18 -2.30 11.04
C ILE A 170 4.89 -2.27 12.54
N PRO A 171 5.82 -2.74 13.40
CA PRO A 171 5.76 -2.39 14.81
C PRO A 171 5.92 -0.87 14.93
N SER A 172 5.05 -0.22 15.70
CA SER A 172 4.95 1.26 15.76
C SER A 172 6.24 1.94 16.22
N ARG A 173 7.05 1.24 17.02
CA ARG A 173 8.32 1.71 17.58
C ARG A 173 9.56 1.14 16.89
N VAL A 174 9.42 0.57 15.69
CA VAL A 174 10.54 -0.06 14.98
C VAL A 174 11.55 0.94 14.40
N GLY A 175 11.22 2.24 14.36
CA GLY A 175 12.09 3.27 13.77
C GLY A 175 12.04 3.30 12.24
N PHE A 176 10.95 2.82 11.64
CA PHE A 176 10.71 2.92 10.20
C PHE A 176 10.53 4.39 9.77
N GLN A 177 11.06 4.76 8.60
CA GLN A 177 11.02 6.12 8.08
C GLN A 177 10.32 6.12 6.71
N PRO A 178 9.10 6.65 6.62
CA PRO A 178 8.36 6.69 5.36
C PRO A 178 9.16 7.39 4.25
N SER A 179 9.22 6.75 3.09
CA SER A 179 9.93 7.25 1.91
C SER A 179 9.13 6.95 0.63
N TYR A 180 7.85 7.27 0.63
CA TYR A 180 6.93 7.19 -0.50
C TYR A 180 7.34 8.12 -1.65
N GLY A 181 6.93 7.71 -2.86
CA GLY A 181 7.33 8.28 -4.14
C GLY A 181 7.87 7.18 -5.07
N SER A 182 8.39 7.55 -6.23
CA SER A 182 8.97 6.58 -7.18
C SER A 182 10.01 5.68 -6.50
N GLN A 183 10.00 4.39 -6.80
CA GLN A 183 10.88 3.37 -6.22
C GLN A 183 10.80 3.25 -4.68
N SER A 184 9.67 3.65 -4.06
CA SER A 184 9.53 3.56 -2.60
C SER A 184 9.61 2.12 -2.11
N PHE A 185 9.16 1.13 -2.89
CA PHE A 185 9.24 -0.28 -2.49
C PHE A 185 10.67 -0.71 -2.21
N ARG A 186 11.60 -0.38 -3.12
CA ARG A 186 13.01 -0.70 -2.94
C ARG A 186 13.60 -0.03 -1.70
N ARG A 187 13.27 1.25 -1.46
CA ARG A 187 13.74 1.99 -0.27
C ARG A 187 13.18 1.38 1.02
N HIS A 188 11.88 1.11 1.04
CA HIS A 188 11.20 0.53 2.19
C HIS A 188 11.69 -0.90 2.49
N LEU A 189 11.94 -1.72 1.47
CA LEU A 189 12.49 -3.06 1.65
C LEU A 189 13.91 -3.02 2.22
N ALA A 190 14.78 -2.17 1.67
CA ALA A 190 16.14 -2.00 2.18
C ALA A 190 16.14 -1.55 3.64
N GLN A 191 15.25 -0.61 4.00
CA GLN A 191 15.08 -0.19 5.39
C GLN A 191 14.52 -1.32 6.27
N ALA A 192 13.47 -2.03 5.83
CA ALA A 192 12.88 -3.10 6.62
C ALA A 192 13.90 -4.18 6.99
N VAL A 193 14.78 -4.53 6.04
CA VAL A 193 15.87 -5.50 6.27
C VAL A 193 16.90 -4.96 7.26
N SER A 194 17.25 -3.67 7.21
CA SER A 194 18.25 -3.08 8.11
C SER A 194 17.76 -2.94 9.56
N LEU A 195 16.44 -2.97 9.79
CA LEU A 195 15.83 -2.86 11.12
C LEU A 195 15.87 -4.17 11.94
N GLY A 196 16.40 -5.26 11.38
CA GLY A 196 16.62 -6.51 12.11
C GLY A 196 15.34 -7.21 12.58
N ARG A 197 14.18 -6.90 11.98
CA ARG A 197 12.90 -7.58 12.21
C ARG A 197 12.62 -8.61 11.12
N PRO A 198 11.78 -9.61 11.37
CA PRO A 198 11.26 -10.45 10.29
C PRO A 198 10.58 -9.59 9.22
N VAL A 199 10.94 -9.76 7.95
CA VAL A 199 10.36 -9.01 6.82
C VAL A 199 9.61 -9.95 5.91
N ARG A 200 8.40 -9.57 5.52
CA ARG A 200 7.58 -10.27 4.51
C ARG A 200 7.21 -9.31 3.40
N VAL A 201 7.51 -9.67 2.16
CA VAL A 201 6.86 -9.06 1.00
C VAL A 201 5.57 -9.84 0.74
N HIS A 202 4.43 -9.20 0.97
CA HIS A 202 3.12 -9.82 0.78
C HIS A 202 2.57 -9.45 -0.59
N ARG A 203 2.38 -10.47 -1.44
CA ARG A 203 1.87 -10.32 -2.80
C ARG A 203 0.38 -10.63 -2.81
N ASP A 204 -0.43 -9.57 -2.78
CA ASP A 204 -1.87 -9.64 -2.95
C ASP A 204 -2.29 -8.65 -4.03
N ILE A 205 -2.85 -9.18 -5.12
CA ILE A 205 -3.33 -8.38 -6.25
C ILE A 205 -4.35 -7.31 -5.84
N ARG A 206 -5.16 -7.58 -4.81
CA ARG A 206 -6.21 -6.69 -4.31
C ARG A 206 -5.65 -5.48 -3.56
N LEU A 207 -4.44 -5.61 -3.01
CA LEU A 207 -3.73 -4.55 -2.30
C LEU A 207 -2.61 -3.93 -3.15
N ALA A 208 -2.13 -4.64 -4.17
CA ALA A 208 -1.15 -4.14 -5.15
C ALA A 208 -1.76 -3.28 -6.27
N LEU A 209 -3.08 -3.36 -6.46
CA LEU A 209 -3.82 -2.52 -7.40
C LEU A 209 -4.25 -1.21 -6.74
N ASP A 210 -3.72 -0.10 -7.22
CA ASP A 210 -4.17 1.27 -6.99
C ASP A 210 -4.63 1.88 -8.33
N ILE A 211 -5.62 2.79 -8.29
CA ILE A 211 -6.09 3.45 -9.51
C ILE A 211 -5.40 4.80 -9.66
N ASP A 212 -4.37 4.92 -10.50
CA ASP A 212 -3.63 6.18 -10.64
C ASP A 212 -3.58 6.71 -12.08
N THR A 213 -3.65 5.81 -13.06
CA THR A 213 -3.50 6.09 -14.49
C THR A 213 -4.66 5.47 -15.28
N PRO A 214 -4.92 5.91 -16.52
CA PRO A 214 -6.02 5.34 -17.32
C PRO A 214 -5.95 3.81 -17.47
N PRO A 215 -4.78 3.17 -17.71
CA PRO A 215 -4.68 1.71 -17.72
C PRO A 215 -5.18 1.01 -16.44
N ASP A 216 -5.09 1.66 -15.28
CA ASP A 216 -5.52 1.06 -14.02
C ASP A 216 -7.06 0.99 -13.93
N LEU A 217 -7.78 1.94 -14.54
CA LEU A 217 -9.24 1.90 -14.67
C LEU A 217 -9.71 0.73 -15.57
N ALA A 218 -8.93 0.42 -16.60
CA ALA A 218 -9.19 -0.65 -17.55
C ALA A 218 -8.84 -2.04 -17.00
N HIS A 219 -8.14 -2.11 -15.86
CA HIS A 219 -7.70 -3.39 -15.31
C HIS A 219 -8.92 -4.30 -15.04
N PRO A 220 -8.92 -5.58 -15.46
CA PRO A 220 -10.12 -6.43 -15.41
C PRO A 220 -10.73 -6.60 -14.02
N LEU A 221 -9.93 -6.55 -12.95
CA LEU A 221 -10.43 -6.59 -11.57
C LEU A 221 -11.04 -5.26 -11.13
N VAL A 222 -10.54 -4.14 -11.64
CA VAL A 222 -11.04 -2.80 -11.34
C VAL A 222 -12.35 -2.57 -12.07
N ALA A 223 -12.40 -2.81 -13.38
CA ALA A 223 -13.58 -2.62 -14.22
C ALA A 223 -14.84 -3.34 -13.67
N LYS A 224 -14.66 -4.52 -13.04
CA LYS A 224 -15.75 -5.30 -12.42
C LYS A 224 -16.37 -4.66 -11.17
N VAL A 225 -15.65 -3.78 -10.50
CA VAL A 225 -16.09 -3.17 -9.23
C VAL A 225 -16.33 -1.68 -9.34
N LEU A 226 -16.02 -1.06 -10.48
CA LEU A 226 -16.26 0.36 -10.68
C LEU A 226 -17.73 0.68 -10.42
N PRO A 227 -18.01 1.81 -9.76
CA PRO A 227 -19.38 2.23 -9.52
C PRO A 227 -20.07 2.55 -10.86
N GLU A 228 -21.40 2.39 -10.92
CA GLU A 228 -22.20 2.52 -12.15
C GLU A 228 -21.89 3.79 -12.95
N TRP A 229 -21.75 4.92 -12.26
CA TRP A 229 -21.43 6.22 -12.86
C TRP A 229 -20.07 6.29 -13.56
N LEU A 230 -19.18 5.32 -13.32
CA LEU A 230 -17.84 5.23 -13.90
C LEU A 230 -17.65 4.01 -14.80
N GLN A 231 -18.61 3.08 -14.86
CA GLN A 231 -18.48 1.87 -15.70
C GLN A 231 -18.39 2.21 -17.19
N MET A 232 -19.12 3.25 -17.63
CA MET A 232 -19.15 3.73 -19.01
C MET A 232 -18.06 4.77 -19.32
N ASN A 233 -16.95 4.78 -18.59
CA ASN A 233 -15.89 5.76 -18.83
C ASN A 233 -15.19 5.56 -20.19
N PRO A 234 -14.56 6.61 -20.78
CA PRO A 234 -13.94 6.52 -22.10
C PRO A 234 -12.86 5.43 -22.25
N VAL A 235 -12.25 4.99 -21.16
CA VAL A 235 -11.20 3.96 -21.16
C VAL A 235 -11.80 2.55 -21.29
N ASN A 236 -12.97 2.31 -20.69
CA ASN A 236 -13.65 1.01 -20.72
C ASN A 236 -14.57 0.81 -21.93
N GLN A 237 -14.65 1.80 -22.82
CA GLN A 237 -15.42 1.74 -24.06
C GLN A 237 -14.59 1.24 -25.27
N ALA A 238 -13.31 0.95 -25.08
CA ALA A 238 -12.37 0.52 -26.13
C ALA A 238 -12.16 -1.00 -26.16
#